data_AF-A0A1G7EP30-F1
#
_entry.id   AF-A0A1G7EP30-F1
#
_cell.length_a   1.000
_cell.length_b   1.000
_cell.length_c   1.000
_cell.angle_alpha   90.00
_cell.angle_beta   90.00
_cell.angle_gamma   90.00
#
_symmetry.space_group_name_H-M   'P 1'
#
loop_
_entity.id
_entity.type
_entity.pdbx_description
1 polymer ?
#
loop_
_entity_poly.entity_id
_entity_poly.type
_entity_poly.pdbx_seq_one_letter_code
_entity_poly.pdbx_strand_id
1 'polypeptide(L)'
;MKKTIILYFILSFLIACKNEDKVNTILDNTNLVSSEKVFTIEELEGKTYEQLHILRNEIFARKGYVFKDETLNAYFEKKEWYKPDKDVEIVLDTIEKTNIELIKSIEEKLKPFELPYGYEKTTSNLPKQYNLSVDLDGDNIKDVIQVASNTSSYEKVLFIYLTANSKTYKIVLDEGGEYEIPPNEVKLENNIIVFSFYLGGSTSYREFKLKFNSKIKELQLTAYASADRAYPGHISKKYDLISGTYEVTKEINPIYDPSKIIKTKNKGTQQTKLITPNLINDKLYSYLENIGDEFGEDKYPDYNYGEFRDCREAIIEKIALEFEYGIPNYLGGYSIFKKELKDFVQNINIDELMKSQDDTYSKTYKLHRNWDLDYIKNDDCEDEFFLIFDVDTNTFRIQINNCSLVYEDGEVIHASEQSIMFEYVIEANCSYKFERINGAG
;
A
#
# COMPACT_ATOMS: atom_id res chain seq x y z
N MET A 1 -47.84 3.58 35.14
CA MET A 1 -48.06 2.97 33.81
C MET A 1 -46.70 3.00 33.11
N LYS A 2 -45.87 1.94 33.16
CA LYS A 2 -45.91 0.66 32.43
C LYS A 2 -46.04 0.81 30.90
N LYS A 3 -44.99 0.32 30.22
CA LYS A 3 -44.89 -0.16 28.82
C LYS A 3 -44.68 0.88 27.72
N THR A 4 -43.43 1.12 27.30
CA THR A 4 -43.01 1.09 25.87
C THR A 4 -41.46 1.07 25.74
N ILE A 5 -40.78 0.08 26.33
CA ILE A 5 -39.34 -0.18 26.07
C ILE A 5 -39.18 -1.69 25.78
N ILE A 6 -39.77 -2.17 24.68
CA ILE A 6 -39.46 -3.48 24.08
C ILE A 6 -39.89 -3.39 22.62
N LEU A 7 -38.99 -3.01 21.69
CA LEU A 7 -39.03 -3.51 20.28
C LEU A 7 -37.85 -3.09 19.37
N TYR A 8 -36.63 -2.84 19.87
CA TYR A 8 -35.46 -2.64 18.99
C TYR A 8 -34.22 -3.46 19.38
N PHE A 9 -34.40 -4.47 20.25
CA PHE A 9 -33.34 -5.43 20.63
C PHE A 9 -33.55 -6.84 20.04
N ILE A 10 -34.58 -7.04 19.21
CA ILE A 10 -34.93 -8.35 18.63
C ILE A 10 -34.54 -8.45 17.14
N LEU A 11 -34.17 -7.34 16.47
CA LEU A 11 -33.82 -7.38 15.04
C LEU A 11 -32.33 -7.67 14.77
N SER A 12 -31.45 -7.56 15.77
CA SER A 12 -30.04 -7.98 15.67
C SER A 12 -29.83 -9.48 15.95
N PHE A 13 -30.74 -10.14 16.68
CA PHE A 13 -30.69 -11.59 16.92
C PHE A 13 -31.19 -12.43 15.73
N LEU A 14 -32.00 -11.86 14.83
CA LEU A 14 -32.59 -12.61 13.72
C LEU A 14 -31.65 -12.79 12.52
N ILE A 15 -30.50 -12.09 12.47
CA ILE A 15 -29.51 -12.27 11.40
C ILE A 15 -28.53 -13.40 11.77
N ALA A 16 -28.37 -13.72 13.06
CA ALA A 16 -27.58 -14.88 13.52
C ALA A 16 -28.28 -16.23 13.24
N CYS A 17 -29.61 -16.33 13.42
CA CYS A 17 -30.34 -17.59 13.20
C CYS A 17 -30.32 -18.08 11.75
N LYS A 18 -30.22 -17.19 10.75
CA LYS A 18 -30.26 -17.61 9.33
C LYS A 18 -28.99 -18.31 8.85
N ASN A 19 -27.84 -18.03 9.48
CA ASN A 19 -26.59 -18.74 9.17
C ASN A 19 -26.50 -20.09 9.89
N GLU A 20 -26.98 -20.18 11.13
CA GLU A 20 -27.05 -21.44 11.89
C GLU A 20 -27.88 -22.51 11.17
N ASP A 21 -29.04 -22.14 10.61
CA ASP A 21 -29.92 -23.09 9.89
C ASP A 21 -29.27 -23.65 8.60
N LYS A 22 -28.46 -22.84 7.90
CA LYS A 22 -27.74 -23.26 6.68
C LYS A 22 -26.54 -24.15 7.00
N VAL A 23 -25.78 -23.85 8.05
CA VAL A 23 -24.63 -24.67 8.46
C VAL A 23 -25.10 -26.05 8.97
N ASN A 24 -26.19 -26.08 9.76
CA ASN A 24 -26.82 -27.31 10.24
C ASN A 24 -27.26 -28.24 9.09
N THR A 25 -27.90 -27.68 8.05
CA THR A 25 -28.42 -28.48 6.91
C THR A 25 -27.34 -29.02 5.96
N ILE A 26 -26.16 -28.41 5.90
CA ILE A 26 -25.07 -28.87 5.01
C ILE A 26 -24.22 -29.97 5.67
N LEU A 27 -23.95 -29.87 6.98
CA LEU A 27 -23.19 -30.90 7.70
C LEU A 27 -24.00 -32.17 7.97
N ASP A 28 -25.31 -32.05 8.26
CA ASP A 28 -26.17 -33.23 8.46
C ASP A 28 -26.40 -34.04 7.17
N ASN A 29 -26.12 -33.48 5.99
CA ASN A 29 -26.19 -34.19 4.70
C ASN A 29 -24.87 -34.84 4.26
N THR A 30 -23.78 -34.63 5.00
CA THR A 30 -22.50 -35.30 4.72
C THR A 30 -22.29 -36.44 5.71
N ASN A 31 -22.36 -37.70 5.24
CA ASN A 31 -21.99 -38.92 6.00
C ASN A 31 -20.47 -38.99 6.29
N LEU A 32 -19.83 -37.88 6.64
CA LEU A 32 -18.41 -37.83 6.93
C LEU A 32 -18.21 -38.06 8.42
N VAL A 33 -17.95 -39.30 8.81
CA VAL A 33 -17.56 -39.62 10.19
C VAL A 33 -16.05 -39.43 10.31
N SER A 34 -15.65 -38.36 10.99
CA SER A 34 -14.24 -37.92 11.11
C SER A 34 -13.32 -38.85 11.89
N SER A 35 -13.86 -39.92 12.48
CA SER A 35 -13.15 -40.93 13.28
C SER A 35 -13.04 -42.31 12.60
N GLU A 36 -13.55 -42.50 11.38
CA GLU A 36 -13.59 -43.84 10.74
C GLU A 36 -12.60 -44.00 9.57
N LYS A 37 -12.23 -42.90 8.90
CA LYS A 37 -11.34 -42.89 7.72
C LYS A 37 -10.53 -41.60 7.70
N VAL A 38 -9.31 -41.67 7.18
CA VAL A 38 -8.52 -40.47 6.86
C VAL A 38 -9.16 -39.71 5.70
N PHE A 39 -9.41 -38.42 5.89
CA PHE A 39 -9.93 -37.53 4.86
C PHE A 39 -8.88 -37.24 3.78
N THR A 40 -9.34 -37.06 2.54
CA THR A 40 -8.52 -36.47 1.48
C THR A 40 -8.79 -34.97 1.37
N ILE A 41 -7.91 -34.25 0.67
CA ILE A 41 -8.07 -32.80 0.44
C ILE A 41 -9.36 -32.54 -0.35
N GLU A 42 -9.67 -33.39 -1.33
CA GLU A 42 -10.86 -33.29 -2.19
C GLU A 42 -12.16 -33.48 -1.40
N GLU A 43 -12.15 -34.30 -0.34
CA GLU A 43 -13.31 -34.50 0.55
C GLU A 43 -13.59 -33.26 1.43
N LEU A 44 -12.56 -32.42 1.65
CA LEU A 44 -12.63 -31.20 2.44
C LEU A 44 -12.75 -29.94 1.58
N GLU A 45 -12.52 -30.04 0.27
CA GLU A 45 -12.59 -28.94 -0.68
C GLU A 45 -14.00 -28.31 -0.71
N GLY A 46 -14.05 -26.98 -0.78
CA GLY A 46 -15.31 -26.22 -0.77
C GLY A 46 -16.01 -26.10 0.59
N LYS A 47 -15.48 -26.71 1.66
CA LYS A 47 -15.97 -26.47 3.03
C LYS A 47 -15.53 -25.09 3.52
N THR A 48 -16.43 -24.41 4.22
CA THR A 48 -16.16 -23.16 4.93
C THR A 48 -15.30 -23.41 6.17
N TYR A 49 -14.67 -22.35 6.70
CA TYR A 49 -13.94 -22.40 7.97
C TYR A 49 -14.81 -22.97 9.08
N GLU A 50 -16.05 -22.51 9.21
CA GLU A 50 -16.98 -22.96 10.25
C GLU A 50 -17.31 -24.45 10.11
N GLN A 51 -17.49 -24.95 8.88
CA GLN A 51 -17.74 -26.38 8.65
C GLN A 51 -16.54 -27.24 9.02
N LEU A 52 -15.33 -26.81 8.68
CA LEU A 52 -14.10 -27.49 9.06
C LEU A 52 -13.89 -27.43 10.58
N HIS A 53 -14.20 -26.29 11.19
CA HIS A 53 -14.13 -26.11 12.64
C HIS A 53 -15.05 -27.08 13.37
N ILE A 54 -16.30 -27.21 12.92
CA ILE A 54 -17.23 -28.21 13.45
C ILE A 54 -16.69 -29.62 13.20
N LEU A 55 -16.25 -29.95 11.99
CA LEU A 55 -15.77 -31.30 11.63
C LEU A 55 -14.56 -31.74 12.46
N ARG A 56 -13.62 -30.83 12.72
CA ARG A 56 -12.47 -31.07 13.60
C ARG A 56 -12.92 -31.30 15.04
N ASN A 57 -13.82 -30.46 15.54
CA ASN A 57 -14.32 -30.57 16.91
C ASN A 57 -15.24 -31.79 17.11
N GLU A 58 -15.88 -32.29 16.06
CA GLU A 58 -16.68 -33.52 16.12
C GLU A 58 -15.84 -34.71 16.61
N ILE A 59 -14.56 -34.81 16.23
CA ILE A 59 -13.65 -35.87 16.70
C ILE A 59 -13.59 -35.89 18.23
N PHE A 60 -13.48 -34.71 18.85
CA PHE A 60 -13.49 -34.57 20.30
C PHE A 60 -14.87 -34.83 20.90
N ALA A 61 -15.92 -34.33 20.26
CA ALA A 61 -17.31 -34.52 20.69
C ALA A 61 -17.70 -36.01 20.72
N ARG A 62 -17.25 -36.80 19.73
CA ARG A 62 -17.46 -38.26 19.66
C ARG A 62 -16.83 -39.01 20.82
N LYS A 63 -15.80 -38.44 21.46
CA LYS A 63 -15.13 -38.96 22.66
C LYS A 63 -15.68 -38.38 23.96
N GLY A 64 -16.77 -37.61 23.91
CA GLY A 64 -17.42 -37.03 25.10
C GLY A 64 -16.77 -35.74 25.63
N TYR A 65 -15.89 -35.09 24.86
CA TYR A 65 -15.25 -33.84 25.28
C TYR A 65 -16.28 -32.73 25.55
N VAL A 66 -16.15 -32.07 26.71
CA VAL A 66 -16.99 -30.92 27.08
C VAL A 66 -16.34 -29.62 26.63
N PHE A 67 -16.97 -28.92 25.69
CA PHE A 67 -16.44 -27.68 25.13
C PHE A 67 -16.61 -26.50 26.08
N LYS A 68 -15.56 -25.66 26.20
CA LYS A 68 -15.64 -24.35 26.88
C LYS A 68 -16.25 -23.27 25.98
N ASP A 69 -16.12 -23.45 24.67
CA ASP A 69 -16.75 -22.58 23.69
C ASP A 69 -18.26 -22.83 23.68
N GLU A 70 -19.04 -21.81 24.01
CA GLU A 70 -20.49 -21.92 24.13
C GLU A 70 -21.16 -22.27 22.79
N THR A 71 -20.60 -21.83 21.66
CA THR A 71 -21.13 -22.11 20.32
C THR A 71 -20.96 -23.58 19.96
N LEU A 72 -19.76 -24.13 20.19
CA LEU A 72 -19.51 -25.57 19.98
C LEU A 72 -20.35 -26.43 20.91
N ASN A 73 -20.44 -26.05 22.19
CA ASN A 73 -21.24 -26.81 23.14
C ASN A 73 -22.72 -26.81 22.75
N ALA A 74 -23.28 -25.63 22.43
CA ALA A 74 -24.68 -25.51 21.98
C ALA A 74 -24.94 -26.22 20.64
N TYR A 75 -23.94 -26.31 19.75
CA TYR A 75 -24.04 -27.07 18.51
C TYR A 75 -24.13 -28.58 18.77
N PHE A 76 -23.19 -29.14 19.55
CA PHE A 76 -23.12 -30.59 19.78
C PHE A 76 -24.20 -31.09 20.75
N GLU A 77 -24.67 -30.29 21.70
CA GLU A 77 -25.80 -30.64 22.60
C GLU A 77 -27.09 -30.99 21.84
N LYS A 78 -27.25 -30.48 20.62
CA LYS A 78 -28.40 -30.79 19.76
C LYS A 78 -28.26 -32.15 19.04
N LYS A 79 -27.11 -32.83 19.12
CA LYS A 79 -26.84 -34.08 18.42
C LYS A 79 -27.12 -35.27 19.33
N GLU A 80 -28.03 -36.15 18.93
CA GLU A 80 -28.48 -37.29 19.76
C GLU A 80 -27.34 -38.26 20.16
N TRP A 81 -26.28 -38.32 19.37
CA TRP A 81 -25.11 -39.17 19.63
C TRP A 81 -24.08 -38.55 20.58
N TYR A 82 -24.16 -37.24 20.86
CA TYR A 82 -23.19 -36.55 21.72
C TYR A 82 -23.48 -36.84 23.19
N LYS A 83 -22.49 -37.38 23.89
CA LYS A 83 -22.57 -37.76 25.30
C LYS A 83 -21.43 -37.07 26.06
N PRO A 84 -21.61 -35.82 26.51
CA PRO A 84 -20.57 -35.09 27.23
C PRO A 84 -20.25 -35.78 28.56
N ASP A 85 -18.97 -35.97 28.84
CA ASP A 85 -18.45 -36.53 30.08
C ASP A 85 -17.34 -35.62 30.60
N LYS A 86 -17.54 -35.07 31.80
CA LYS A 86 -16.59 -34.11 32.39
C LYS A 86 -15.29 -34.77 32.85
N ASP A 87 -15.32 -36.08 33.08
CA ASP A 87 -14.21 -36.84 33.61
C ASP A 87 -13.48 -37.66 32.53
N VAL A 88 -13.89 -37.52 31.26
CA VAL A 88 -13.31 -38.29 30.15
C VAL A 88 -11.90 -37.82 29.79
N GLU A 89 -10.99 -38.79 29.66
CA GLU A 89 -9.67 -38.56 29.07
C GLU A 89 -9.75 -38.77 27.56
N ILE A 90 -9.41 -37.73 26.79
CA ILE A 90 -9.45 -37.81 25.32
C ILE A 90 -8.20 -38.49 24.78
N VAL A 91 -8.36 -39.73 24.32
CA VAL A 91 -7.31 -40.47 23.60
C VAL A 91 -7.65 -40.49 22.12
N LEU A 92 -6.80 -39.85 21.32
CA LEU A 92 -6.92 -39.79 19.87
C LEU A 92 -6.10 -40.88 19.20
N ASP A 93 -6.71 -41.59 18.27
CA ASP A 93 -6.00 -42.55 17.42
C ASP A 93 -5.23 -41.88 16.27
N THR A 94 -4.54 -42.68 15.47
CA THR A 94 -3.71 -42.18 14.36
C THR A 94 -4.56 -41.54 13.25
N ILE A 95 -5.76 -42.07 12.97
CA ILE A 95 -6.67 -41.53 11.94
C ILE A 95 -7.17 -40.16 12.40
N GLU A 96 -7.63 -40.07 13.64
CA GLU A 96 -8.15 -38.85 14.26
C GLU A 96 -7.09 -37.75 14.30
N LYS A 97 -5.86 -38.07 14.70
CA LYS A 97 -4.73 -37.12 14.68
C LYS A 97 -4.45 -36.62 13.26
N THR A 98 -4.39 -37.53 12.29
CA THR A 98 -4.15 -37.19 10.87
C THR A 98 -5.25 -36.27 10.34
N ASN A 99 -6.51 -36.56 10.65
CA ASN A 99 -7.65 -35.72 10.25
C ASN A 99 -7.62 -34.34 10.91
N ILE A 100 -7.29 -34.27 12.20
CA ILE A 100 -7.15 -32.98 12.90
C ILE A 100 -6.06 -32.13 12.25
N GLU A 101 -4.90 -32.70 11.96
CA GLU A 101 -3.79 -31.98 11.31
C GLU A 101 -4.18 -31.48 9.91
N LEU A 102 -4.80 -32.35 9.10
CA LEU A 102 -5.27 -31.97 7.76
C LEU A 102 -6.32 -30.85 7.83
N ILE A 103 -7.36 -31.02 8.64
CA ILE A 103 -8.43 -30.02 8.77
C ILE A 103 -7.88 -28.69 9.26
N LYS A 104 -6.99 -28.71 10.28
CA LYS A 104 -6.32 -27.50 10.77
C LYS A 104 -5.56 -26.76 9.69
N SER A 105 -4.81 -27.48 8.85
CA SER A 105 -4.04 -26.87 7.77
C SER A 105 -4.91 -26.16 6.73
N ILE A 106 -6.16 -26.60 6.56
CA ILE A 106 -7.14 -25.96 5.66
C ILE A 106 -7.85 -24.82 6.38
N GLU A 107 -8.22 -24.99 7.65
CA GLU A 107 -8.79 -23.92 8.49
C GLU A 107 -7.87 -22.70 8.56
N GLU A 108 -6.55 -22.90 8.68
CA GLU A 108 -5.57 -21.80 8.70
C GLU A 108 -5.64 -20.95 7.42
N LYS A 109 -5.93 -21.57 6.26
CA LYS A 109 -6.13 -20.86 4.99
C LYS A 109 -7.50 -20.21 4.86
N LEU A 110 -8.49 -20.65 5.61
CA LEU A 110 -9.86 -20.15 5.52
C LEU A 110 -10.23 -19.22 6.67
N LYS A 111 -9.26 -18.89 7.53
CA LYS A 111 -9.49 -18.11 8.74
C LYS A 111 -10.25 -16.81 8.38
N PRO A 112 -11.41 -16.56 9.02
CA PRO A 112 -12.23 -15.41 8.69
C PRO A 112 -11.50 -14.11 9.04
N PHE A 113 -11.76 -13.07 8.24
CA PHE A 113 -11.29 -11.73 8.56
C PHE A 113 -11.99 -11.20 9.81
N GLU A 114 -11.19 -10.84 10.81
CA GLU A 114 -11.64 -10.10 11.97
C GLU A 114 -11.08 -8.68 11.89
N LEU A 115 -11.93 -7.69 12.12
CA LEU A 115 -11.47 -6.30 12.18
C LEU A 115 -10.46 -6.14 13.32
N PRO A 116 -9.32 -5.47 13.07
CA PRO A 116 -8.37 -5.16 14.13
C PRO A 116 -9.02 -4.37 15.26
N TYR A 117 -8.54 -4.57 16.49
CA TYR A 117 -8.98 -3.80 17.65
C TYR A 117 -8.86 -2.30 17.40
N GLY A 118 -9.87 -1.53 17.80
CA GLY A 118 -9.94 -0.08 17.56
C GLY A 118 -10.61 0.31 16.23
N TYR A 119 -11.13 -0.65 15.47
CA TYR A 119 -11.89 -0.39 14.25
C TYR A 119 -13.29 -0.99 14.31
N GLU A 120 -14.26 -0.27 13.74
CA GLU A 120 -15.63 -0.72 13.59
C GLU A 120 -16.10 -0.62 12.13
N LYS A 121 -17.03 -1.49 11.73
CA LYS A 121 -17.59 -1.47 10.37
C LYS A 121 -18.32 -0.15 10.15
N THR A 122 -18.02 0.53 9.05
CA THR A 122 -18.74 1.75 8.70
C THR A 122 -20.18 1.41 8.30
N THR A 123 -21.16 1.78 9.13
CA THR A 123 -22.59 1.62 8.85
C THR A 123 -23.11 2.83 8.06
N SER A 124 -22.59 3.08 6.86
CA SER A 124 -23.22 4.05 5.96
C SER A 124 -24.51 3.44 5.37
N ASN A 125 -25.47 4.29 4.98
CA ASN A 125 -26.70 3.88 4.29
C ASN A 125 -26.46 3.26 2.89
N LEU A 126 -25.20 3.03 2.49
CA LEU A 126 -24.76 2.43 1.23
C LEU A 126 -24.00 1.09 1.44
N PRO A 127 -24.49 0.15 2.26
CA PRO A 127 -23.70 -0.96 2.83
C PRO A 127 -23.12 -1.95 1.80
N LYS A 128 -23.64 -1.98 0.56
CA LYS A 128 -23.23 -2.94 -0.48
C LYS A 128 -21.91 -2.60 -1.18
N GLN A 129 -21.44 -1.36 -1.10
CA GLN A 129 -20.21 -0.93 -1.77
C GLN A 129 -18.99 -1.11 -0.86
N TYR A 130 -19.19 -1.04 0.46
CA TYR A 130 -18.11 -0.99 1.45
C TYR A 130 -17.68 -2.32 2.04
N ASN A 131 -18.46 -3.38 1.82
CA ASN A 131 -18.23 -4.70 2.38
C ASN A 131 -18.46 -5.74 1.29
N LEU A 132 -17.38 -6.18 0.65
CA LEU A 132 -17.41 -7.12 -0.46
C LEU A 132 -16.72 -8.42 -0.06
N SER A 133 -17.28 -9.52 -0.54
CA SER A 133 -16.67 -10.85 -0.45
C SER A 133 -16.53 -11.40 -1.86
N VAL A 134 -15.30 -11.49 -2.34
CA VAL A 134 -14.98 -11.83 -3.74
C VAL A 134 -13.64 -12.55 -3.80
N ASP A 135 -13.46 -13.43 -4.78
CA ASP A 135 -12.17 -14.08 -5.03
C ASP A 135 -11.34 -13.15 -5.92
N LEU A 136 -10.29 -12.55 -5.35
CA LEU A 136 -9.44 -11.56 -6.02
C LEU A 136 -8.28 -12.19 -6.76
N ASP A 137 -7.74 -13.30 -6.26
CA ASP A 137 -6.53 -13.94 -6.77
C ASP A 137 -6.77 -15.22 -7.59
N GLY A 138 -8.02 -15.67 -7.66
CA GLY A 138 -8.48 -16.79 -8.47
C GLY A 138 -8.24 -18.16 -7.81
N ASP A 139 -8.12 -18.20 -6.48
CA ASP A 139 -7.88 -19.43 -5.72
C ASP A 139 -9.16 -20.15 -5.27
N ASN A 140 -10.34 -19.66 -5.69
CA ASN A 140 -11.68 -20.10 -5.30
C ASN A 140 -12.03 -19.88 -3.82
N ILE A 141 -11.20 -19.18 -3.05
CA ILE A 141 -11.47 -18.74 -1.70
C ILE A 141 -11.93 -17.29 -1.77
N LYS A 142 -12.94 -16.93 -0.97
CA LYS A 142 -13.44 -15.55 -0.95
C LYS A 142 -12.56 -14.70 -0.06
N ASP A 143 -12.06 -13.61 -0.62
CA ASP A 143 -11.36 -12.53 0.05
C ASP A 143 -12.35 -11.49 0.57
N VAL A 144 -11.89 -10.63 1.47
CA VAL A 144 -12.71 -9.60 2.11
C VAL A 144 -12.17 -8.22 1.77
N ILE A 145 -13.06 -7.35 1.30
CA ILE A 145 -12.82 -5.92 1.17
C ILE A 145 -13.77 -5.22 2.13
N GLN A 146 -13.23 -4.48 3.08
CA GLN A 146 -14.01 -3.90 4.17
C GLN A 146 -13.55 -2.49 4.51
N VAL A 147 -14.46 -1.53 4.42
CA VAL A 147 -14.23 -0.20 4.99
C VAL A 147 -14.62 -0.17 6.45
N ALA A 148 -13.74 0.38 7.26
CA ALA A 148 -13.92 0.54 8.69
C ALA A 148 -13.55 1.95 9.13
N SER A 149 -14.12 2.37 10.25
CA SER A 149 -13.81 3.63 10.93
C SER A 149 -13.02 3.34 12.20
N ASN A 150 -12.04 4.19 12.50
CA ASN A 150 -11.33 4.14 13.76
C ASN A 150 -12.27 4.56 14.89
N THR A 151 -12.25 3.87 16.03
CA THR A 151 -13.14 4.18 17.17
C THR A 151 -12.66 5.36 18.00
N SER A 152 -11.42 5.81 17.82
CA SER A 152 -10.77 6.86 18.61
C SER A 152 -10.40 8.11 17.78
N SER A 153 -10.58 8.08 16.47
CA SER A 153 -10.29 9.19 15.56
C SER A 153 -11.28 9.23 14.39
N TYR A 154 -11.21 10.27 13.57
CA TYR A 154 -12.00 10.37 12.33
C TYR A 154 -11.41 9.55 11.16
N GLU A 155 -10.36 8.75 11.41
CA GLU A 155 -9.68 7.97 10.38
C GLU A 155 -10.64 6.93 9.77
N LYS A 156 -10.75 6.92 8.44
CA LYS A 156 -11.42 5.87 7.68
C LYS A 156 -10.41 5.03 6.93
N VAL A 157 -10.62 3.73 6.93
CA VAL A 157 -9.64 2.76 6.44
C VAL A 157 -10.31 1.72 5.54
N LEU A 158 -9.65 1.37 4.45
CA LEU A 158 -9.95 0.21 3.61
C LEU A 158 -9.06 -0.96 4.02
N PHE A 159 -9.68 -2.01 4.53
CA PHE A 159 -9.05 -3.30 4.72
C PHE A 159 -9.29 -4.19 3.50
N ILE A 160 -8.21 -4.85 3.04
CA ILE A 160 -8.28 -5.91 2.05
C ILE A 160 -7.61 -7.13 2.66
N TYR A 161 -8.33 -8.24 2.75
CA TYR A 161 -7.84 -9.48 3.34
C TYR A 161 -7.87 -10.59 2.30
N LEU A 162 -6.68 -11.04 1.91
CA LEU A 162 -6.51 -12.24 1.10
C LEU A 162 -6.58 -13.45 2.03
N THR A 163 -7.62 -14.25 1.88
CA THR A 163 -8.01 -15.23 2.91
C THR A 163 -7.02 -16.39 2.97
N ALA A 164 -6.68 -16.98 1.82
CA ALA A 164 -5.85 -18.19 1.74
C ALA A 164 -4.45 -18.08 2.35
N ASN A 165 -3.89 -16.88 2.39
CA ASN A 165 -2.57 -16.60 2.95
C ASN A 165 -2.65 -15.73 4.22
N SER A 166 -3.85 -15.47 4.75
CA SER A 166 -4.10 -14.63 5.92
C SER A 166 -3.45 -13.24 5.81
N LYS A 167 -3.37 -12.67 4.61
CA LYS A 167 -2.66 -11.41 4.36
C LYS A 167 -3.61 -10.23 4.37
N THR A 168 -3.36 -9.28 5.25
CA THR A 168 -4.17 -8.06 5.40
C THR A 168 -3.41 -6.84 4.87
N TYR A 169 -4.09 -6.01 4.10
CA TYR A 169 -3.66 -4.66 3.74
C TYR A 169 -4.55 -3.65 4.44
N LYS A 170 -3.93 -2.57 4.91
CA LYS A 170 -4.59 -1.41 5.52
C LYS A 170 -4.28 -0.20 4.64
N ILE A 171 -5.30 0.44 4.06
CA ILE A 171 -5.14 1.69 3.30
C ILE A 171 -5.96 2.77 4.00
N VAL A 172 -5.33 3.89 4.34
CA VAL A 172 -6.03 5.05 4.91
C VAL A 172 -6.74 5.79 3.78
N LEU A 173 -8.04 6.03 3.95
CA LEU A 173 -8.89 6.71 2.96
C LEU A 173 -9.16 8.18 3.30
N ASP A 174 -9.12 8.52 4.59
CA ASP A 174 -9.38 9.86 5.10
C ASP A 174 -8.70 9.99 6.47
N GLU A 175 -7.91 11.05 6.64
CA GLU A 175 -7.18 11.35 7.89
C GLU A 175 -7.91 12.36 8.80
N GLY A 176 -9.08 12.86 8.40
CA GLY A 176 -10.00 13.52 9.31
C GLY A 176 -10.24 15.01 9.02
N GLY A 177 -11.53 15.32 8.90
CA GLY A 177 -12.10 16.64 9.10
C GLY A 177 -13.54 16.48 9.59
N GLU A 178 -14.08 17.47 10.32
CA GLU A 178 -15.48 17.48 10.80
C GLU A 178 -16.50 17.48 9.65
N TYR A 179 -16.07 17.79 8.43
CA TYR A 179 -16.94 17.86 7.26
C TYR A 179 -17.01 16.50 6.58
N GLU A 180 -18.20 15.90 6.62
CA GLU A 180 -18.56 14.74 5.80
C GLU A 180 -18.47 15.11 4.32
N ILE A 181 -17.34 14.85 3.67
CA ILE A 181 -17.26 14.96 2.21
C ILE A 181 -17.95 13.71 1.60
N PRO A 182 -18.82 13.89 0.59
CA PRO A 182 -19.55 12.79 -0.05
C PRO A 182 -18.60 11.69 -0.53
N PRO A 183 -19.12 10.46 -0.61
CA PRO A 183 -18.47 9.37 0.07
C PRO A 183 -17.27 8.89 -0.72
N ASN A 184 -16.22 8.52 0.01
CA ASN A 184 -15.19 7.64 -0.51
C ASN A 184 -15.90 6.46 -1.18
N GLU A 185 -15.73 6.26 -2.48
CA GLU A 185 -16.33 5.13 -3.17
C GLU A 185 -15.36 3.96 -3.06
N VAL A 186 -15.82 2.81 -2.63
CA VAL A 186 -15.09 1.54 -2.81
C VAL A 186 -16.01 0.65 -3.62
N LYS A 187 -15.52 0.15 -4.74
CA LYS A 187 -16.29 -0.71 -5.64
C LYS A 187 -15.38 -1.73 -6.30
N LEU A 188 -16.01 -2.75 -6.88
CA LEU A 188 -15.33 -3.75 -7.67
C LEU A 188 -15.76 -3.66 -9.13
N GLU A 189 -14.81 -3.47 -10.03
CA GLU A 189 -15.01 -3.44 -11.47
C GLU A 189 -14.18 -4.56 -12.11
N ASN A 190 -14.81 -5.67 -12.52
CA ASN A 190 -14.10 -6.80 -13.18
C ASN A 190 -12.88 -7.32 -12.38
N ASN A 191 -13.06 -7.64 -11.09
CA ASN A 191 -11.99 -8.01 -10.15
C ASN A 191 -10.90 -6.94 -9.94
N ILE A 192 -11.18 -5.68 -10.27
CA ILE A 192 -10.34 -4.53 -9.92
C ILE A 192 -11.02 -3.79 -8.77
N ILE A 193 -10.31 -3.63 -7.67
CA ILE A 193 -10.75 -2.81 -6.54
C ILE A 193 -10.52 -1.36 -6.96
N VAL A 194 -11.60 -0.61 -7.09
CA VAL A 194 -11.55 0.82 -7.36
C VAL A 194 -11.94 1.52 -6.07
N PHE A 195 -11.05 2.38 -5.57
CA PHE A 195 -11.38 3.22 -4.45
C PHE A 195 -11.00 4.67 -4.70
N SER A 196 -11.82 5.58 -4.22
CA SER A 196 -11.62 7.01 -4.36
C SER A 196 -11.94 7.76 -3.09
N PHE A 197 -11.36 8.93 -2.94
CA PHE A 197 -11.64 9.84 -1.84
C PHE A 197 -11.39 11.29 -2.27
N TYR A 198 -12.02 12.20 -1.53
CA TYR A 198 -11.82 13.63 -1.68
C TYR A 198 -10.92 14.13 -0.54
N LEU A 199 -10.10 15.13 -0.81
CA LEU A 199 -9.32 15.77 0.25
C LEU A 199 -10.21 16.68 1.11
N GLY A 200 -10.05 16.58 2.43
CA GLY A 200 -10.74 17.41 3.42
C GLY A 200 -10.73 18.90 3.06
N GLY A 201 -11.91 19.52 2.97
CA GLY A 201 -12.07 20.95 2.66
C GLY A 201 -11.80 21.36 1.21
N SER A 202 -11.56 20.43 0.28
CA SER A 202 -11.31 20.76 -1.13
C SER A 202 -12.22 19.97 -2.09
N THR A 203 -12.19 20.34 -3.38
CA THR A 203 -12.81 19.56 -4.47
C THR A 203 -11.83 18.60 -5.14
N SER A 204 -10.65 18.41 -4.53
CA SER A 204 -9.61 17.51 -5.03
C SER A 204 -10.07 16.08 -4.91
N TYR A 205 -10.05 15.37 -6.04
CA TYR A 205 -10.49 13.99 -6.16
C TYR A 205 -9.31 13.09 -6.48
N ARG A 206 -9.25 11.92 -5.87
CA ARG A 206 -8.25 10.88 -6.15
C ARG A 206 -8.93 9.53 -6.33
N GLU A 207 -8.51 8.77 -7.33
CA GLU A 207 -8.99 7.42 -7.62
C GLU A 207 -7.82 6.46 -7.83
N PHE A 208 -7.92 5.28 -7.23
CA PHE A 208 -6.93 4.22 -7.26
C PHE A 208 -7.57 2.94 -7.79
N LYS A 209 -6.82 2.20 -8.61
CA LYS A 209 -7.25 0.88 -9.12
C LYS A 209 -6.27 -0.20 -8.75
N LEU A 210 -6.64 -1.07 -7.81
CA LEU A 210 -5.85 -2.21 -7.35
C LEU A 210 -6.33 -3.50 -8.04
N LYS A 211 -5.39 -4.33 -8.48
CA LYS A 211 -5.67 -5.65 -9.05
C LYS A 211 -4.65 -6.67 -8.56
N PHE A 212 -5.07 -7.91 -8.36
CA PHE A 212 -4.13 -8.99 -8.08
C PHE A 212 -3.25 -9.28 -9.29
N ASN A 213 -1.94 -9.33 -9.07
CA ASN A 213 -0.95 -9.69 -10.07
C ASN A 213 -0.43 -11.10 -9.78
N SER A 214 -0.88 -12.06 -10.60
CA SER A 214 -0.53 -13.48 -10.45
C SER A 214 0.95 -13.80 -10.64
N LYS A 215 1.72 -12.95 -11.34
CA LYS A 215 3.16 -13.17 -11.55
C LYS A 215 3.97 -12.99 -10.25
N ILE A 216 3.54 -12.06 -9.41
CA ILE A 216 4.19 -11.72 -8.13
C ILE A 216 3.39 -12.18 -6.91
N LYS A 217 2.20 -12.75 -7.14
CA LYS A 217 1.26 -13.23 -6.12
C LYS A 217 0.91 -12.15 -5.09
N GLU A 218 0.59 -10.96 -5.58
CA GLU A 218 0.45 -9.75 -4.78
C GLU A 218 -0.51 -8.75 -5.46
N LEU A 219 -1.23 -7.95 -4.67
CA LEU A 219 -2.01 -6.82 -5.16
C LEU A 219 -1.09 -5.71 -5.66
N GLN A 220 -1.45 -5.12 -6.80
CA GLN A 220 -0.70 -4.05 -7.42
C GLN A 220 -1.63 -2.91 -7.84
N LEU A 221 -1.18 -1.67 -7.63
CA LEU A 221 -1.81 -0.48 -8.18
C LEU A 221 -1.56 -0.44 -9.70
N THR A 222 -2.65 -0.49 -10.45
CA THR A 222 -2.66 -0.57 -11.91
C THR A 222 -2.96 0.77 -12.57
N ALA A 223 -3.72 1.62 -11.90
CA ALA A 223 -3.99 2.97 -12.37
C ALA A 223 -4.22 3.94 -11.20
N TYR A 224 -3.95 5.20 -11.49
CA TYR A 224 -4.23 6.34 -10.63
C TYR A 224 -4.91 7.44 -11.46
N ALA A 225 -5.84 8.16 -10.86
CA ALA A 225 -6.38 9.38 -11.45
C ALA A 225 -6.60 10.43 -10.37
N SER A 226 -6.41 11.69 -10.75
CA SER A 226 -6.70 12.84 -9.90
C SER A 226 -7.43 13.93 -10.67
N ALA A 227 -8.14 14.77 -9.94
CA ALA A 227 -8.73 15.99 -10.47
C ALA A 227 -8.71 17.09 -9.41
N ASP A 228 -8.16 18.25 -9.78
CA ASP A 228 -7.97 19.40 -8.92
C ASP A 228 -8.50 20.67 -9.57
N ARG A 229 -8.79 21.66 -8.73
CA ARG A 229 -9.12 23.01 -9.19
C ARG A 229 -7.82 23.72 -9.55
N ALA A 230 -7.70 24.19 -10.78
CA ALA A 230 -6.56 24.97 -11.26
C ALA A 230 -7.10 26.26 -11.89
N TYR A 231 -7.07 27.37 -11.15
CA TYR A 231 -7.72 28.61 -11.59
C TYR A 231 -7.12 29.12 -12.94
N PRO A 232 -7.97 29.53 -13.92
CA PRO A 232 -9.42 29.61 -13.89
C PRO A 232 -10.11 28.36 -14.46
N GLY A 233 -10.02 27.20 -13.81
CA GLY A 233 -10.60 25.95 -14.30
C GLY A 233 -10.20 24.72 -13.49
N HIS A 234 -9.93 23.61 -14.18
CA HIS A 234 -9.61 22.31 -13.60
C HIS A 234 -8.42 21.65 -14.30
N ILE A 235 -7.65 20.89 -13.53
CA ILE A 235 -6.64 19.97 -14.02
C ILE A 235 -7.04 18.55 -13.62
N SER A 236 -6.83 17.59 -14.49
CA SER A 236 -6.99 16.18 -14.16
C SER A 236 -5.86 15.36 -14.74
N LYS A 237 -5.44 14.34 -14.00
CA LYS A 237 -4.37 13.43 -14.37
C LYS A 237 -4.92 12.02 -14.42
N LYS A 238 -4.47 11.24 -15.41
CA LYS A 238 -4.74 9.81 -15.50
C LYS A 238 -3.43 9.10 -15.76
N TYR A 239 -3.13 8.10 -14.95
CA TYR A 239 -1.90 7.34 -15.04
C TYR A 239 -2.21 5.84 -15.13
N ASP A 240 -1.69 5.19 -16.17
CA ASP A 240 -1.58 3.74 -16.26
C ASP A 240 -0.20 3.33 -15.73
N LEU A 241 -0.20 2.78 -14.53
CA LEU A 241 1.00 2.35 -13.81
C LEU A 241 1.63 1.07 -14.37
N ILE A 242 0.89 0.33 -15.19
CA ILE A 242 1.38 -0.90 -15.84
C ILE A 242 2.14 -0.57 -17.11
N SER A 243 1.63 0.35 -17.93
CA SER A 243 2.31 0.80 -19.16
C SER A 243 3.28 1.95 -18.94
N GLY A 244 3.11 2.71 -17.84
CA GLY A 244 3.92 3.86 -17.53
C GLY A 244 3.45 5.12 -18.25
N THR A 245 2.30 5.08 -18.92
CA THR A 245 1.77 6.19 -19.70
C THR A 245 0.83 7.04 -18.86
N TYR A 246 0.95 8.36 -18.95
CA TYR A 246 0.04 9.29 -18.27
C TYR A 246 -0.51 10.34 -19.23
N GLU A 247 -1.68 10.89 -18.90
CA GLU A 247 -2.33 12.01 -19.59
C GLU A 247 -2.68 13.09 -18.57
N VAL A 248 -2.28 14.33 -18.85
CA VAL A 248 -2.68 15.53 -18.12
C VAL A 248 -3.69 16.29 -18.98
N THR A 249 -4.88 16.49 -18.46
CA THR A 249 -5.96 17.24 -19.10
C THR A 249 -6.20 18.53 -18.34
N LYS A 250 -6.04 19.66 -19.01
CA LYS A 250 -6.34 20.99 -18.47
C LYS A 250 -7.61 21.54 -19.13
N GLU A 251 -8.56 21.97 -18.32
CA GLU A 251 -9.80 22.61 -18.74
C GLU A 251 -9.82 24.03 -18.19
N ILE A 252 -9.68 25.03 -19.05
CA ILE A 252 -9.66 26.44 -18.69
C ILE A 252 -11.04 27.04 -19.00
N ASN A 253 -11.58 27.77 -18.04
CA ASN A 253 -12.78 28.57 -18.14
C ASN A 253 -12.42 30.06 -18.24
N PRO A 254 -12.37 30.65 -19.45
CA PRO A 254 -11.92 32.01 -19.65
C PRO A 254 -12.81 33.00 -18.89
N ILE A 255 -12.19 33.90 -18.11
CA ILE A 255 -12.89 34.92 -17.31
C ILE A 255 -13.84 35.77 -18.19
N TYR A 256 -13.42 36.08 -19.41
CA TYR A 256 -14.15 36.95 -20.34
C TYR A 256 -15.20 36.24 -21.21
N ASP A 257 -15.22 34.90 -21.23
CA ASP A 257 -16.23 34.10 -21.93
C ASP A 257 -16.40 32.73 -21.26
N PRO A 258 -17.13 32.66 -20.13
CA PRO A 258 -17.22 31.43 -19.35
C PRO A 258 -17.94 30.28 -20.06
N SER A 259 -18.51 30.55 -21.24
CA SER A 259 -19.19 29.55 -22.07
C SER A 259 -18.22 28.73 -22.93
N LYS A 260 -16.97 29.18 -23.08
CA LYS A 260 -15.95 28.51 -23.90
C LYS A 260 -14.91 27.79 -23.05
N ILE A 261 -15.18 26.54 -22.70
CA ILE A 261 -14.18 25.67 -22.04
C ILE A 261 -13.07 25.33 -23.04
N ILE A 262 -11.84 25.74 -22.75
CA ILE A 262 -10.65 25.37 -23.54
C ILE A 262 -10.04 24.12 -22.90
N LYS A 263 -9.94 23.04 -23.67
CA LYS A 263 -9.43 21.75 -23.20
C LYS A 263 -8.11 21.39 -23.88
N THR A 264 -7.05 21.24 -23.10
CA THR A 264 -5.73 20.79 -23.55
C THR A 264 -5.41 19.42 -22.97
N LYS A 265 -4.83 18.54 -23.78
CA LYS A 265 -4.40 17.20 -23.37
C LYS A 265 -2.94 16.99 -23.71
N ASN A 266 -2.13 16.69 -22.69
CA ASN A 266 -0.73 16.35 -22.83
C ASN A 266 -0.53 14.90 -22.37
N LYS A 267 0.38 14.19 -23.03
CA LYS A 267 0.71 12.80 -22.70
C LYS A 267 2.20 12.67 -22.46
N GLY A 268 2.56 11.82 -21.51
CA GLY A 268 3.94 11.50 -21.22
C GLY A 268 4.09 10.05 -20.79
N THR A 269 5.34 9.68 -20.51
CA THR A 269 5.69 8.37 -20.00
C THR A 269 6.61 8.49 -18.81
N GLN A 270 6.51 7.53 -17.90
CA GLN A 270 7.36 7.37 -16.74
C GLN A 270 7.65 5.89 -16.55
N GLN A 271 8.79 5.59 -15.93
CA GLN A 271 9.13 4.21 -15.63
C GLN A 271 8.07 3.54 -14.77
N THR A 272 7.64 2.36 -15.20
CA THR A 272 6.65 1.56 -14.49
C THR A 272 7.27 0.96 -13.23
N LYS A 273 6.46 0.91 -12.17
CA LYS A 273 6.87 0.31 -10.91
C LYS A 273 5.77 -0.50 -10.28
N LEU A 274 6.21 -1.53 -9.58
CA LEU A 274 5.34 -2.33 -8.74
C LEU A 274 5.02 -1.53 -7.47
N ILE A 275 3.78 -1.04 -7.39
CA ILE A 275 3.25 -0.38 -6.21
C ILE A 275 2.28 -1.34 -5.54
N THR A 276 2.64 -1.85 -4.36
CA THR A 276 1.77 -2.68 -3.54
C THR A 276 0.93 -1.82 -2.59
N PRO A 277 -0.19 -2.32 -2.04
CA PRO A 277 -1.07 -1.53 -1.18
C PRO A 277 -0.37 -0.86 0.02
N ASN A 278 0.67 -1.48 0.57
CA ASN A 278 1.41 -0.93 1.72
C ASN A 278 2.18 0.37 1.40
N LEU A 279 2.40 0.66 0.12
CA LEU A 279 3.03 1.91 -0.32
C LEU A 279 2.02 3.04 -0.53
N ILE A 280 0.71 2.76 -0.39
CA ILE A 280 -0.35 3.75 -0.57
C ILE A 280 -0.46 4.61 0.68
N ASN A 281 0.14 5.79 0.61
CA ASN A 281 0.20 6.80 1.66
C ASN A 281 0.39 8.19 1.03
N ASP A 282 0.45 9.24 1.85
CA ASP A 282 0.59 10.63 1.39
C ASP A 282 1.85 10.90 0.56
N LYS A 283 2.94 10.21 0.85
CA LYS A 283 4.17 10.35 0.06
C LYS A 283 3.98 9.79 -1.36
N LEU A 284 3.32 8.63 -1.50
CA LEU A 284 2.97 8.12 -2.81
C LEU A 284 2.03 9.08 -3.55
N TYR A 285 1.07 9.69 -2.86
CA TYR A 285 0.16 10.66 -3.49
C TYR A 285 0.94 11.86 -4.02
N SER A 286 1.84 12.42 -3.21
CA SER A 286 2.70 13.52 -3.62
C SER A 286 3.56 13.13 -4.83
N TYR A 287 4.12 11.92 -4.83
CA TYR A 287 4.88 11.40 -5.97
C TYR A 287 4.00 11.33 -7.23
N LEU A 288 2.80 10.74 -7.14
CA LEU A 288 1.88 10.59 -8.27
C LEU A 288 1.36 11.94 -8.78
N GLU A 289 1.14 12.90 -7.88
CA GLU A 289 0.77 14.26 -8.24
C GLU A 289 1.91 15.01 -8.90
N ASN A 290 3.18 14.75 -8.59
CA ASN A 290 4.29 15.43 -9.28
C ASN A 290 4.42 15.02 -10.77
N ILE A 291 3.83 13.88 -11.16
CA ILE A 291 3.90 13.36 -12.52
C ILE A 291 3.13 14.29 -13.47
N GLY A 292 3.80 14.79 -14.51
CA GLY A 292 3.19 15.64 -15.52
C GLY A 292 2.94 17.10 -15.07
N ASP A 293 3.54 17.53 -13.96
CA ASP A 293 3.46 18.92 -13.47
C ASP A 293 3.96 19.95 -14.49
N GLU A 294 4.89 19.57 -15.37
CA GLU A 294 5.35 20.37 -16.50
C GLU A 294 4.21 20.77 -17.46
N PHE A 295 3.09 20.04 -17.43
CA PHE A 295 1.88 20.32 -18.20
C PHE A 295 0.76 20.97 -17.39
N GLY A 296 0.91 21.04 -16.07
CA GLY A 296 -0.17 21.38 -15.14
C GLY A 296 -0.21 22.86 -14.77
N GLU A 297 0.93 23.44 -14.41
CA GLU A 297 0.99 24.85 -14.05
C GLU A 297 0.97 25.72 -15.30
N ASP A 298 0.15 26.78 -15.27
CA ASP A 298 0.41 27.87 -16.21
C ASP A 298 1.79 28.44 -15.88
N LYS A 299 2.57 28.73 -16.92
CA LYS A 299 3.74 29.61 -16.86
C LYS A 299 3.31 31.07 -16.57
N TYR A 300 2.42 31.28 -15.61
CA TYR A 300 2.22 32.62 -15.06
C TYR A 300 3.32 32.79 -14.03
N PRO A 301 4.37 33.57 -14.30
CA PRO A 301 5.11 34.17 -13.22
C PRO A 301 4.08 35.01 -12.47
N ASP A 302 3.53 34.48 -11.39
CA ASP A 302 2.79 35.33 -10.48
C ASP A 302 3.74 36.45 -10.10
N TYR A 303 3.26 37.68 -10.33
CA TYR A 303 3.94 38.94 -10.17
C TYR A 303 4.79 38.96 -8.89
N ASN A 304 6.06 38.57 -9.01
CA ASN A 304 7.11 39.05 -8.15
C ASN A 304 8.11 39.75 -9.07
N TYR A 305 8.44 40.98 -8.70
CA TYR A 305 9.31 41.90 -9.42
C TYR A 305 10.71 41.30 -9.68
N GLY A 306 10.84 40.39 -10.64
CA GLY A 306 12.12 39.83 -11.05
C GLY A 306 12.84 38.94 -10.02
N GLU A 307 12.19 38.51 -8.95
CA GLU A 307 12.76 37.54 -8.00
C GLU A 307 12.36 36.12 -8.43
N PHE A 308 13.34 35.28 -8.76
CA PHE A 308 13.13 33.87 -9.02
C PHE A 308 12.52 33.20 -7.77
N ARG A 309 11.48 32.38 -7.97
CA ARG A 309 10.91 31.55 -6.91
C ARG A 309 11.98 30.58 -6.45
N ASP A 310 12.34 30.62 -5.17
CA ASP A 310 13.23 29.63 -4.57
C ASP A 310 12.56 28.25 -4.60
N CYS A 311 13.09 27.35 -5.41
CA CYS A 311 12.53 26.01 -5.65
C CYS A 311 13.20 24.90 -4.81
N ARG A 312 14.18 25.24 -3.96
CA ARG A 312 15.04 24.24 -3.31
C ARG A 312 14.26 23.21 -2.50
N GLU A 313 13.37 23.68 -1.63
CA GLU A 313 12.51 22.81 -0.81
C GLU A 313 11.66 21.86 -1.66
N ALA A 314 10.94 22.40 -2.64
CA ALA A 314 10.09 21.60 -3.54
C ALA A 314 10.90 20.57 -4.34
N ILE A 315 12.11 20.93 -4.77
CA ILE A 315 13.00 20.03 -5.50
C ILE A 315 13.48 18.88 -4.60
N ILE A 316 13.88 19.17 -3.37
CA ILE A 316 14.35 18.14 -2.42
C ILE A 316 13.24 17.14 -2.12
N GLU A 317 12.03 17.63 -1.87
CA GLU A 317 10.86 16.78 -1.66
C GLU A 317 10.59 15.90 -2.89
N LYS A 318 10.61 16.46 -4.09
CA LYS A 318 10.44 15.73 -5.36
C LYS A 318 11.50 14.66 -5.55
N ILE A 319 12.78 14.99 -5.34
CA ILE A 319 13.89 14.03 -5.47
C ILE A 319 13.76 12.92 -4.43
N ALA A 320 13.47 13.25 -3.17
CA ALA A 320 13.30 12.24 -2.13
C ALA A 320 12.16 11.26 -2.46
N LEU A 321 11.06 11.78 -3.01
CA LEU A 321 9.94 10.98 -3.52
C LEU A 321 10.33 10.15 -4.75
N GLU A 322 11.14 10.68 -5.66
CA GLU A 322 11.71 9.88 -6.74
C GLU A 322 12.60 8.76 -6.18
N PHE A 323 13.59 9.01 -5.33
CA PHE A 323 14.40 7.90 -4.81
C PHE A 323 13.61 6.88 -3.96
N GLU A 324 12.50 7.28 -3.34
CA GLU A 324 11.56 6.37 -2.68
C GLU A 324 10.71 5.56 -3.69
N TYR A 325 10.08 6.25 -4.65
CA TYR A 325 9.04 5.71 -5.52
C TYR A 325 9.35 5.67 -7.01
N GLY A 326 10.40 6.33 -7.51
CA GLY A 326 10.94 6.39 -8.90
C GLY A 326 12.49 6.41 -8.98
N ILE A 327 13.19 5.27 -9.18
CA ILE A 327 14.66 5.36 -9.32
C ILE A 327 14.94 5.91 -10.70
N PRO A 328 15.75 6.94 -10.82
CA PRO A 328 16.02 7.49 -12.11
C PRO A 328 16.84 6.54 -12.99
N ASN A 329 16.36 6.28 -14.20
CA ASN A 329 17.03 5.44 -15.20
C ASN A 329 18.39 6.00 -15.67
N TYR A 330 18.74 7.23 -15.31
CA TYR A 330 20.03 7.82 -15.69
C TYR A 330 21.21 7.29 -14.88
N LEU A 331 21.02 6.60 -13.75
CA LEU A 331 22.16 6.13 -12.94
C LEU A 331 23.06 5.15 -13.72
N GLY A 332 22.53 4.36 -14.66
CA GLY A 332 23.32 3.46 -15.51
C GLY A 332 24.30 2.59 -14.69
N GLY A 333 25.60 2.68 -15.01
CA GLY A 333 26.68 2.00 -14.27
C GLY A 333 26.87 2.46 -12.82
N TYR A 334 26.36 3.65 -12.46
CA TYR A 334 26.40 4.21 -11.11
C TYR A 334 25.25 3.72 -10.21
N SER A 335 24.44 2.76 -10.69
CA SER A 335 23.41 2.10 -9.89
C SER A 335 23.95 1.40 -8.64
N ILE A 336 25.27 1.19 -8.56
CA ILE A 336 25.96 0.72 -7.34
C ILE A 336 25.74 1.66 -6.14
N PHE A 337 25.59 2.96 -6.37
CA PHE A 337 25.36 3.98 -5.32
C PHE A 337 23.89 4.18 -4.96
N LYS A 338 22.98 3.41 -5.56
CA LYS A 338 21.55 3.67 -5.47
C LYS A 338 21.02 3.65 -4.03
N LYS A 339 21.57 2.78 -3.17
CA LYS A 339 21.14 2.67 -1.77
C LYS A 339 21.56 3.90 -0.97
N GLU A 340 22.79 4.34 -1.16
CA GLU A 340 23.43 5.47 -0.52
C GLU A 340 22.82 6.78 -1.00
N LEU A 341 22.61 6.92 -2.31
CA LEU A 341 21.90 8.05 -2.90
C LEU A 341 20.48 8.15 -2.34
N LYS A 342 19.78 7.02 -2.20
CA LYS A 342 18.47 6.98 -1.57
C LYS A 342 18.53 7.45 -0.13
N ASP A 343 19.46 6.92 0.67
CA ASP A 343 19.67 7.37 2.06
C ASP A 343 20.02 8.86 2.12
N PHE A 344 20.87 9.35 1.22
CA PHE A 344 21.31 10.73 1.16
C PHE A 344 20.13 11.66 0.95
N VAL A 345 19.36 11.46 -0.13
CA VAL A 345 18.26 12.38 -0.46
C VAL A 345 17.12 12.31 0.54
N GLN A 346 16.91 11.16 1.20
CA GLN A 346 15.87 10.99 2.21
C GLN A 346 16.20 11.68 3.54
N ASN A 347 17.47 11.98 3.78
CA ASN A 347 17.95 12.58 5.01
C ASN A 347 18.55 13.96 4.76
N ILE A 348 18.18 14.65 3.67
CA ILE A 348 18.56 16.05 3.46
C ILE A 348 17.91 16.90 4.54
N ASN A 349 18.71 17.66 5.26
CA ASN A 349 18.24 18.64 6.21
C ASN A 349 17.92 19.96 5.48
N ILE A 350 16.65 20.17 5.17
CA ILE A 350 16.20 21.36 4.43
C ILE A 350 16.54 22.64 5.19
N ASP A 351 16.34 22.68 6.51
CA ASP A 351 16.65 23.86 7.33
C ASP A 351 18.13 24.24 7.30
N GLU A 352 19.02 23.26 7.19
CA GLU A 352 20.46 23.46 7.09
C GLU A 352 20.85 23.96 5.70
N LEU A 353 20.33 23.32 4.65
CA LEU A 353 20.56 23.75 3.26
C LEU A 353 20.09 25.19 3.05
N MET A 354 18.89 25.54 3.52
CA MET A 354 18.30 26.87 3.32
C MET A 354 19.07 27.98 4.06
N LYS A 355 19.91 27.62 5.05
CA LYS A 355 20.80 28.54 5.78
C LYS A 355 22.24 28.52 5.26
N SER A 356 22.57 27.59 4.37
CA SER A 356 23.90 27.45 3.78
C SER A 356 24.25 28.68 2.95
N GLN A 357 25.48 29.18 3.07
CA GLN A 357 25.96 30.29 2.23
C GLN A 357 26.28 29.84 0.80
N ASP A 358 26.56 28.56 0.63
CA ASP A 358 26.98 27.96 -0.64
C ASP A 358 25.84 27.17 -1.31
N ASP A 359 24.61 27.31 -0.82
CA ASP A 359 23.42 26.57 -1.30
C ASP A 359 23.67 25.06 -1.45
N THR A 360 24.47 24.53 -0.53
CA THR A 360 25.01 23.16 -0.55
C THR A 360 24.67 22.42 0.73
N TYR A 361 24.33 21.13 0.59
CA TYR A 361 24.20 20.16 1.66
C TYR A 361 25.11 18.97 1.36
N SER A 362 25.85 18.46 2.36
CA SER A 362 26.69 17.28 2.18
C SER A 362 26.49 16.26 3.30
N LYS A 363 26.84 15.00 3.00
CA LYS A 363 26.86 13.92 3.99
C LYS A 363 27.94 12.92 3.60
N THR A 364 28.67 12.46 4.61
CA THR A 364 29.74 11.50 4.46
C THR A 364 29.25 10.07 4.65
N TYR A 365 29.78 9.16 3.84
CA TYR A 365 29.51 7.73 3.84
C TYR A 365 30.84 6.96 3.91
N LYS A 366 30.83 5.80 4.56
CA LYS A 366 31.95 4.84 4.51
C LYS A 366 31.52 3.68 3.62
N LEU A 367 31.86 3.71 2.33
CA LEU A 367 31.53 2.62 1.43
C LEU A 367 32.69 1.63 1.39
N HIS A 368 32.71 0.71 2.34
CA HIS A 368 33.60 -0.45 2.27
C HIS A 368 33.21 -1.31 1.06
N ARG A 369 33.88 -1.11 -0.07
CA ARG A 369 33.68 -1.94 -1.25
C ARG A 369 34.70 -3.07 -1.25
N ASN A 370 34.21 -4.27 -1.54
CA ASN A 370 35.05 -5.38 -1.94
C ASN A 370 35.47 -5.14 -3.39
N TRP A 371 36.45 -4.26 -3.59
CA TRP A 371 37.09 -4.09 -4.89
C TRP A 371 37.77 -5.41 -5.25
N ASP A 372 37.54 -5.91 -6.48
CA ASP A 372 38.16 -7.16 -6.99
C ASP A 372 39.63 -6.93 -7.41
N LEU A 373 40.33 -6.09 -6.64
CA LEU A 373 41.67 -5.55 -6.91
C LEU A 373 42.52 -5.74 -5.65
N ASP A 374 43.51 -6.63 -5.74
CA ASP A 374 44.35 -7.06 -4.59
C ASP A 374 45.12 -5.92 -3.89
N TYR A 375 45.23 -4.74 -4.51
CA TYR A 375 45.90 -3.54 -4.00
C TYR A 375 44.94 -2.54 -3.31
N ILE A 376 43.63 -2.79 -3.33
CA ILE A 376 42.61 -2.05 -2.57
C ILE A 376 42.05 -3.02 -1.52
N LYS A 377 42.86 -3.29 -0.48
CA LYS A 377 42.55 -4.31 0.53
C LYS A 377 41.54 -3.87 1.58
N ASN A 378 41.59 -2.59 1.97
CA ASN A 378 40.72 -1.97 2.98
C ASN A 378 40.35 -0.55 2.52
N ASP A 379 39.07 -0.28 2.30
CA ASP A 379 38.57 1.03 1.91
C ASP A 379 38.08 1.82 3.13
N ASP A 380 39.05 2.36 3.88
CA ASP A 380 38.82 3.23 5.04
C ASP A 380 38.57 4.69 4.64
N CYS A 381 38.51 4.99 3.33
CA CYS A 381 38.25 6.34 2.86
C CYS A 381 36.76 6.69 3.04
N GLU A 382 36.51 7.96 3.28
CA GLU A 382 35.17 8.51 3.44
C GLU A 382 34.72 9.05 2.07
N ASP A 383 33.68 8.44 1.50
CA ASP A 383 32.97 8.99 0.34
C ASP A 383 32.10 10.16 0.81
N GLU A 384 32.00 11.22 0.01
CA GLU A 384 31.17 12.37 0.34
C GLU A 384 30.15 12.65 -0.76
N PHE A 385 28.90 12.82 -0.34
CA PHE A 385 27.78 13.09 -1.23
C PHE A 385 27.35 14.53 -1.01
N PHE A 386 27.11 15.26 -2.10
CA PHE A 386 26.68 16.64 -2.07
C PHE A 386 25.40 16.83 -2.88
N LEU A 387 24.56 17.75 -2.41
CA LEU A 387 23.50 18.39 -3.18
C LEU A 387 23.84 19.88 -3.26
N ILE A 388 24.02 20.38 -4.47
CA ILE A 388 24.49 21.74 -4.73
C ILE A 388 23.48 22.42 -5.65
N PHE A 389 22.93 23.55 -5.22
CA PHE A 389 22.11 24.40 -6.06
C PHE A 389 22.95 25.55 -6.62
N ASP A 390 22.78 25.83 -7.91
CA ASP A 390 23.38 26.99 -8.57
C ASP A 390 22.24 27.90 -9.04
N VAL A 391 22.06 29.00 -8.32
CA VAL A 391 21.00 29.97 -8.55
C VAL A 391 21.22 30.75 -9.85
N ASP A 392 22.48 30.98 -10.24
CA ASP A 392 22.83 31.75 -11.44
C ASP A 392 22.50 30.96 -12.71
N THR A 393 22.75 29.66 -12.71
CA THR A 393 22.42 28.77 -13.84
C THR A 393 21.04 28.13 -13.72
N ASN A 394 20.37 28.33 -12.58
CA ASN A 394 19.11 27.67 -12.23
C ASN A 394 19.19 26.15 -12.39
N THR A 395 20.28 25.58 -11.89
CA THR A 395 20.54 24.13 -11.90
C THR A 395 20.71 23.62 -10.48
N PHE A 396 20.59 22.30 -10.32
CA PHE A 396 21.14 21.63 -9.17
C PHE A 396 21.91 20.40 -9.60
N ARG A 397 22.83 19.95 -8.76
CA ARG A 397 23.56 18.70 -8.98
C ARG A 397 23.64 17.84 -7.73
N ILE A 398 23.56 16.54 -7.93
CA ILE A 398 23.95 15.53 -6.94
C ILE A 398 25.36 15.08 -7.29
N GLN A 399 26.30 15.30 -6.40
CA GLN A 399 27.71 14.96 -6.60
C GLN A 399 28.14 13.86 -5.63
N ILE A 400 28.87 12.87 -6.14
CA ILE A 400 29.46 11.78 -5.37
C ILE A 400 30.97 11.90 -5.51
N ASN A 401 31.65 12.19 -4.42
CA ASN A 401 33.09 12.13 -4.32
C ASN A 401 33.46 10.80 -3.68
N ASN A 402 33.92 9.88 -4.52
CA ASN A 402 34.39 8.57 -4.12
C ASN A 402 35.90 8.61 -3.91
N CYS A 403 36.36 7.99 -2.83
CA CYS A 403 37.78 7.87 -2.56
C CYS A 403 38.13 6.41 -2.31
N SER A 404 39.30 6.00 -2.80
CA SER A 404 39.90 4.69 -2.51
C SER A 404 41.36 4.86 -2.15
N LEU A 405 41.79 4.21 -1.07
CA LEU A 405 43.21 4.16 -0.69
C LEU A 405 43.94 3.06 -1.47
N VAL A 406 45.10 3.39 -2.03
CA VAL A 406 45.95 2.45 -2.75
C VAL A 406 47.13 2.07 -1.88
N TYR A 407 47.33 0.76 -1.73
CA TYR A 407 48.36 0.20 -0.86
C TYR A 407 49.51 -0.44 -1.65
N GLU A 408 50.73 -0.20 -1.21
CA GLU A 408 51.94 -0.91 -1.65
C GLU A 408 52.70 -1.36 -0.38
N ASP A 409 53.04 -2.65 -0.31
CA ASP A 409 53.70 -3.26 0.87
C ASP A 409 53.01 -3.03 2.23
N GLY A 410 51.69 -2.77 2.23
CA GLY A 410 50.88 -2.53 3.43
C GLY A 410 50.86 -1.06 3.88
N GLU A 411 51.51 -0.16 3.16
CA GLU A 411 51.45 1.29 3.37
C GLU A 411 50.56 1.96 2.31
N VAL A 412 49.84 3.01 2.70
CA VAL A 412 49.06 3.83 1.78
C VAL A 412 50.02 4.71 0.97
N ILE A 413 50.05 4.53 -0.35
CA ILE A 413 50.93 5.29 -1.24
C ILE A 413 50.24 6.48 -1.91
N HIS A 414 48.93 6.40 -2.14
CA HIS A 414 48.10 7.52 -2.59
C HIS A 414 46.61 7.23 -2.37
N ALA A 415 45.78 8.27 -2.44
CA ALA A 415 44.34 8.16 -2.55
C ALA A 415 43.93 8.41 -4.01
N SER A 416 43.07 7.56 -4.56
CA SER A 416 42.38 7.80 -5.83
C SER A 416 41.03 8.42 -5.52
N GLU A 417 40.79 9.61 -6.04
CA GLU A 417 39.53 10.34 -5.87
C GLU A 417 38.81 10.43 -7.21
N GLN A 418 37.51 10.14 -7.21
CA GLN A 418 36.65 10.28 -8.39
C GLN A 418 35.39 11.05 -8.01
N SER A 419 35.09 12.10 -8.75
CA SER A 419 33.87 12.89 -8.60
C SER A 419 32.89 12.56 -9.73
N ILE A 420 31.67 12.16 -9.39
CA ILE A 420 30.58 11.93 -10.34
C ILE A 420 29.49 12.95 -10.05
N MET A 421 29.01 13.66 -11.06
CA MET A 421 28.01 14.71 -10.91
C MET A 421 26.81 14.44 -11.82
N PHE A 422 25.62 14.35 -11.23
CA PHE A 422 24.34 14.31 -11.94
C PHE A 422 23.75 15.72 -11.95
N GLU A 423 23.52 16.30 -13.12
CA GLU A 423 23.11 17.69 -13.28
C GLU A 423 21.69 17.81 -13.83
N TYR A 424 20.93 18.77 -13.30
CA TYR A 424 19.52 18.99 -13.61
C TYR A 424 19.24 20.48 -13.79
N VAL A 425 18.41 20.80 -14.78
CA VAL A 425 17.91 22.15 -15.00
C VAL A 425 16.57 22.32 -14.28
N ILE A 426 16.43 23.39 -13.50
CA ILE A 426 15.20 23.77 -12.82
C ILE A 426 14.32 24.58 -13.78
N GLU A 427 13.04 24.23 -13.85
CA GLU A 427 12.05 24.99 -14.62
C GLU A 427 11.28 25.97 -13.74
N ALA A 428 10.63 26.97 -14.35
CA ALA A 428 9.95 28.05 -13.64
C ALA A 428 8.83 27.60 -12.68
N ASN A 429 8.32 26.38 -12.85
CA ASN A 429 7.30 25.75 -12.00
C ASN A 429 7.89 24.86 -10.90
N CYS A 430 9.19 25.00 -10.59
CA CYS A 430 9.91 24.11 -9.67
C CYS A 430 9.82 22.61 -10.04
N SER A 431 9.65 22.31 -11.34
CA SER A 431 9.99 21.00 -11.89
C SER A 431 11.45 21.00 -12.35
N TYR A 432 11.98 19.85 -12.72
CA TYR A 432 13.35 19.76 -13.22
C TYR A 432 13.49 18.72 -14.33
N LYS A 433 14.53 18.88 -15.13
CA LYS A 433 14.92 17.94 -16.18
C LYS A 433 16.35 17.52 -15.99
N PHE A 434 16.59 16.21 -16.04
CA PHE A 434 17.94 15.67 -16.10
C PHE A 434 18.65 16.20 -17.36
N GLU A 435 19.84 16.75 -17.18
CA GLU A 435 20.64 17.33 -18.25
C GLU A 435 21.74 16.37 -18.70
N ARG A 436 22.64 15.97 -17.79
CA ARG A 436 23.83 15.16 -18.09
C ARG A 436 24.47 14.55 -16.84
N ILE A 437 25.44 13.66 -17.08
CA ILE A 437 26.38 13.17 -16.07
C ILE A 437 27.78 13.64 -16.45
N ASN A 438 28.50 14.19 -15.47
CA ASN A 438 29.91 14.56 -15.59
C ASN A 438 30.76 13.70 -14.65
N GLY A 439 31.98 13.41 -15.05
CA GLY A 439 32.97 12.70 -14.23
C GLY A 439 34.31 13.42 -14.23
N ALA A 440 34.95 13.49 -13.07
CA ALA A 440 36.33 13.95 -12.90
C ALA A 440 37.07 12.95 -11.99
N GLY A 441 38.37 12.76 -12.20
CA GLY A 441 39.19 11.86 -11.38
C GLY A 441 40.67 12.12 -11.55
#